data_AF-A0A9D4RLB5-F1
#
_entry.id   AF-A0A9D4RLB5-F1
#
_cell.length_a   1.000
_cell.length_b   1.000
_cell.length_c   1.000
_cell.angle_alpha   90.00
_cell.angle_beta   90.00
_cell.angle_gamma   90.00
#
_symmetry.space_group_name_H-M   'P 1'
#
loop_
_entity.id
_entity.type
_entity.pdbx_description
1 polymer ?
#
loop_
_entity_poly.entity_id
_entity_poly.type
_entity_poly.pdbx_seq_one_letter_code
_entity_poly.pdbx_strand_id
1 'polypeptide(L)'
;MMENEIYHDIVQETFIDSYNNLTYKTIMGFKWAATKCSNVKFVMKTDDDMWVNVPSIIKMLSGTGMANYLQTGLTGNCHQKISPIRDKHSKWYASFSSYPEEFFPGFCSGTGYMTSIKVVSDIYHVSPQVPFFHLEDVYVSLCVRRLGYLLKQTSGFLAGPSNICDYKKDDVLTVHQVTPSKLIEIWKQVCNPD
;
A
#
# COMPACT_ATOMS: atom_id res chain seq x y z
N MET A 1 18.22 -20.19 -5.81
CA MET A 1 16.90 -19.89 -6.42
C MET A 1 17.21 -19.03 -7.64
N MET A 2 16.94 -19.53 -8.85
CA MET A 2 17.50 -18.99 -10.10
C MET A 2 17.13 -17.52 -10.38
N GLU A 3 15.93 -17.07 -9.99
CA GLU A 3 15.47 -15.68 -10.19
C GLU A 3 16.25 -14.68 -9.33
N ASN A 4 16.34 -14.91 -8.02
CA ASN A 4 17.06 -14.01 -7.11
C ASN A 4 18.57 -13.95 -7.39
N GLU A 5 19.13 -15.01 -7.98
CA GLU A 5 20.53 -15.04 -8.43
C GLU A 5 20.78 -14.14 -9.64
N ILE A 6 19.74 -13.79 -10.41
CA ILE A 6 19.83 -12.96 -11.61
C ILE A 6 19.46 -11.49 -11.30
N TYR A 7 18.36 -11.25 -10.59
CA TYR A 7 17.78 -9.91 -10.45
C TYR A 7 18.08 -9.23 -9.10
N HIS A 8 18.38 -10.01 -8.06
CA HIS A 8 18.76 -9.49 -6.72
C HIS A 8 17.75 -8.53 -6.08
N ASP A 9 16.47 -8.70 -6.38
CA ASP A 9 15.37 -7.84 -5.95
C ASP A 9 14.35 -8.56 -5.04
N ILE A 10 14.67 -9.78 -4.58
CA ILE A 10 13.79 -10.58 -3.73
C ILE A 10 14.22 -10.47 -2.26
N VAL A 11 13.26 -10.11 -1.41
CA VAL A 11 13.34 -10.21 0.05
C VAL A 11 12.42 -11.33 0.50
N GLN A 12 12.96 -12.30 1.24
CA GLN A 12 12.23 -13.47 1.71
C GLN A 12 12.45 -13.70 3.21
N GLU A 13 11.39 -14.05 3.94
CA GLU A 13 11.44 -14.43 5.35
C GLU A 13 10.60 -15.71 5.58
N THR A 14 10.73 -16.33 6.76
CA THR A 14 10.15 -17.63 7.05
C THR A 14 8.74 -17.51 7.65
N PHE A 15 7.73 -17.40 6.77
CA PHE A 15 6.31 -17.55 7.13
C PHE A 15 5.53 -18.16 5.95
N ILE A 16 4.33 -18.65 6.21
CA ILE A 16 3.45 -19.17 5.15
C ILE A 16 2.84 -17.99 4.40
N ASP A 17 3.26 -17.79 3.15
CA ASP A 17 2.67 -16.76 2.29
C ASP A 17 1.23 -17.16 1.91
N SER A 18 0.27 -16.42 2.46
CA SER A 18 -1.16 -16.62 2.24
C SER A 18 -1.89 -15.31 2.49
N TYR A 19 -3.12 -15.18 1.97
CA TYR A 19 -3.91 -13.95 2.11
C TYR A 19 -4.06 -13.50 3.58
N ASN A 20 -4.32 -14.44 4.50
CA ASN A 20 -4.47 -14.15 5.93
C ASN A 20 -3.16 -13.77 6.63
N ASN A 21 -2.02 -14.00 5.98
CA ASN A 21 -0.68 -13.69 6.49
C ASN A 21 -0.05 -12.49 5.80
N LEU A 22 -0.79 -11.75 4.96
CA LEU A 22 -0.28 -10.54 4.31
C LEU A 22 0.20 -9.51 5.34
N THR A 23 -0.41 -9.45 6.53
CA THR A 23 0.08 -8.61 7.62
C THR A 23 1.52 -8.93 7.99
N TYR A 24 1.90 -10.21 8.09
CA TYR A 24 3.29 -10.58 8.34
C TYR A 24 4.20 -10.18 7.18
N LYS A 25 3.75 -10.37 5.93
CA LYS A 25 4.48 -9.99 4.73
C LYS A 25 4.75 -8.48 4.66
N THR A 26 3.76 -7.64 4.98
CA THR A 26 3.95 -6.19 4.99
C THR A 26 4.84 -5.74 6.13
N ILE A 27 4.66 -6.25 7.35
CA ILE A 27 5.53 -5.88 8.48
C ILE A 27 6.98 -6.34 8.23
N MET A 28 7.17 -7.49 7.57
CA MET A 28 8.48 -7.93 7.06
C MET A 28 9.06 -6.93 6.06
N GLY A 29 8.28 -6.46 5.08
CA GLY A 29 8.69 -5.43 4.14
C GLY A 29 9.09 -4.11 4.83
N PHE A 30 8.32 -3.68 5.83
CA PHE A 30 8.62 -2.49 6.62
C PHE A 30 9.88 -2.65 7.49
N LYS A 31 10.07 -3.82 8.11
CA LYS A 31 11.31 -4.18 8.81
C LYS A 31 12.51 -4.07 7.87
N TRP A 32 12.43 -4.65 6.68
CA TRP A 32 13.51 -4.59 5.70
C TRP A 32 13.79 -3.15 5.28
N ALA A 33 12.76 -2.37 4.93
CA ALA A 33 12.93 -0.98 4.55
C ALA A 33 13.58 -0.16 5.68
N ALA A 34 13.10 -0.29 6.91
CA ALA A 34 13.61 0.44 8.06
C ALA A 34 15.06 0.07 8.44
N THR A 35 15.47 -1.18 8.25
CA THR A 35 16.77 -1.69 8.73
C THR A 35 17.83 -1.85 7.64
N LYS A 36 17.43 -1.95 6.37
CA LYS A 36 18.32 -2.19 5.21
C LYS A 36 18.21 -1.13 4.12
N CYS A 37 17.13 -0.33 4.10
CA CYS A 37 16.88 0.70 3.09
C CYS A 37 16.54 2.07 3.70
N SER A 38 17.16 2.43 4.83
CA SER A 38 16.76 3.59 5.64
C SER A 38 17.04 4.96 5.02
N ASN A 39 17.79 5.02 3.91
CA ASN A 39 18.23 6.27 3.27
C ASN A 39 17.24 6.83 2.24
N VAL A 40 16.09 6.18 2.04
CA VAL A 40 15.04 6.66 1.13
C VAL A 40 14.14 7.69 1.81
N LYS A 41 13.53 8.59 1.05
CA LYS A 41 12.58 9.58 1.62
C LYS A 41 11.18 9.01 1.82
N PHE A 42 10.74 8.23 0.84
CA PHE A 42 9.38 7.70 0.76
C PHE A 42 9.42 6.21 0.45
N VAL A 43 8.38 5.52 0.91
CA VAL A 43 8.13 4.11 0.64
C VAL A 43 6.70 3.99 0.12
N MET A 44 6.51 3.19 -0.91
CA MET A 44 5.21 2.78 -1.42
C MET A 44 5.07 1.27 -1.23
N LYS A 45 3.95 0.84 -0.69
CA LYS A 45 3.50 -0.55 -0.77
C LYS A 45 2.42 -0.65 -1.84
N THR A 46 2.44 -1.70 -2.63
CA THR A 46 1.44 -2.00 -3.64
C THR A 46 1.43 -3.51 -3.93
N ASP A 47 0.40 -3.98 -4.61
CA ASP A 47 0.29 -5.38 -5.08
C ASP A 47 0.95 -5.54 -6.47
N ASP A 48 1.15 -6.78 -6.92
CA ASP A 48 1.87 -7.12 -8.16
C ASP A 48 1.01 -7.02 -9.43
N ASP A 49 -0.31 -6.90 -9.28
CA ASP A 49 -1.29 -6.70 -10.35
C ASP A 49 -1.65 -5.22 -10.55
N MET A 50 -0.70 -4.33 -10.29
CA MET A 50 -0.89 -2.88 -10.27
C MET A 50 -0.09 -2.17 -11.36
N TRP A 51 -0.75 -1.29 -12.13
CA TRP A 51 -0.05 -0.23 -12.83
C TRP A 51 0.31 0.89 -11.86
N VAL A 52 1.56 1.35 -11.90
CA VAL A 52 2.08 2.43 -11.06
C VAL A 52 2.64 3.53 -11.94
N ASN A 53 1.99 4.69 -11.94
CA ASN A 53 2.46 5.87 -12.66
C ASN A 53 3.54 6.59 -11.85
N VAL A 54 4.77 6.07 -11.93
CA VAL A 54 5.92 6.57 -11.17
C VAL A 54 6.16 8.08 -11.38
N PRO A 55 6.12 8.64 -12.61
CA PRO A 55 6.23 10.10 -12.81
C PRO A 55 5.20 10.93 -12.03
N SER A 56 3.91 10.57 -12.09
CA SER A 56 2.85 11.28 -11.37
C SER A 56 3.01 11.17 -9.86
N ILE A 57 3.43 10.00 -9.35
CA ILE A 57 3.71 9.80 -7.92
C ILE A 57 4.89 10.67 -7.47
N ILE A 58 5.99 10.71 -8.23
CA ILE A 58 7.14 11.57 -7.90
C ILE A 58 6.72 13.04 -7.89
N LYS A 59 5.93 13.50 -8.86
CA LYS A 59 5.39 14.86 -8.92
C LYS A 59 4.58 15.20 -7.68
N MET A 60 3.68 14.30 -7.26
CA MET A 60 2.88 14.45 -6.04
C MET A 60 3.76 14.51 -4.78
N LEU A 61 4.72 13.59 -4.63
CA LEU A 61 5.59 13.50 -3.46
C LEU A 61 6.58 14.67 -3.35
N SER A 62 6.91 15.31 -4.48
CA SER A 62 7.79 16.48 -4.53
C SER A 62 7.12 17.76 -4.00
N GLY A 63 5.79 17.78 -3.89
CA GLY A 63 5.06 18.90 -3.29
C GLY A 63 5.30 19.00 -1.79
N THR A 64 5.73 20.17 -1.31
CA THR A 64 6.09 20.42 0.11
C THR A 64 4.97 20.04 1.08
N GLY A 65 3.71 20.29 0.73
CA GLY A 65 2.56 19.92 1.55
C GLY A 65 2.41 18.41 1.73
N MET A 66 2.60 17.61 0.68
CA MET A 66 2.52 16.15 0.78
C MET A 66 3.73 15.57 1.50
N ALA A 67 4.93 16.04 1.16
CA ALA A 67 6.17 15.59 1.81
C ALA A 67 6.15 15.77 3.34
N ASN A 68 5.63 16.92 3.81
CA ASN A 68 5.48 17.21 5.23
C ASN A 68 4.40 16.34 5.88
N TYR A 69 3.24 16.18 5.22
CA TYR A 69 2.15 15.35 5.72
C TYR A 69 2.62 13.90 5.98
N LEU A 70 3.41 13.34 5.07
CA LEU A 70 3.88 11.95 5.17
C LEU A 70 4.94 11.72 6.26
N GLN A 71 5.41 12.76 6.96
CA GLN A 71 6.28 12.58 8.14
C GLN A 71 5.53 12.03 9.36
N THR A 72 4.20 12.20 9.38
CA THR A 72 3.31 11.75 10.46
C THR A 72 1.98 11.24 9.89
N GLY A 73 2.02 10.63 8.71
CA GLY A 73 0.81 10.21 8.03
C GLY A 73 1.07 9.28 6.86
N LEU A 74 -0.01 8.72 6.34
CA LEU A 74 -0.04 7.79 5.22
C LEU A 74 -1.08 8.24 4.22
N THR A 75 -0.81 8.09 2.93
CA THR A 75 -1.74 8.47 1.86
C THR A 75 -1.98 7.34 0.87
N GLY A 76 -3.18 7.28 0.33
CA GLY A 76 -3.60 6.29 -0.66
C GLY A 76 -5.08 6.42 -0.97
N ASN A 77 -5.69 5.33 -1.43
CA ASN A 77 -7.15 5.20 -1.48
C ASN A 77 -7.68 4.77 -0.10
N CYS A 78 -7.92 5.76 0.74
CA CYS A 78 -8.35 5.67 2.12
C CYS A 78 -9.86 5.75 2.29
N HIS A 79 -10.41 4.77 2.99
CA HIS A 79 -11.80 4.68 3.34
C HIS A 79 -12.00 4.99 4.83
N GLN A 80 -13.15 5.58 5.16
CA GLN A 80 -13.56 5.85 6.54
C GLN A 80 -14.90 5.20 6.82
N LYS A 81 -15.16 4.88 8.10
CA LYS A 81 -16.45 4.34 8.56
C LYS A 81 -16.90 3.07 7.82
N ILE A 82 -15.95 2.21 7.48
CA ILE A 82 -16.24 0.88 6.92
C ILE A 82 -16.48 -0.10 8.08
N SER A 83 -17.61 -0.81 8.03
CA SER A 83 -17.90 -1.87 8.98
C SER A 83 -17.17 -3.17 8.60
N PRO A 84 -16.62 -3.91 9.57
CA PRO A 84 -16.03 -5.21 9.30
C PRO A 84 -17.08 -6.18 8.76
N ILE A 85 -16.75 -6.92 7.70
CA ILE A 85 -17.68 -7.90 7.11
C ILE A 85 -17.79 -9.10 8.04
N ARG A 86 -19.02 -9.43 8.47
CA ARG A 86 -19.28 -10.53 9.42
C ARG A 86 -19.72 -11.84 8.74
N ASP A 87 -19.81 -11.85 7.42
CA ASP A 87 -20.06 -13.07 6.64
C ASP A 87 -18.79 -13.91 6.52
N LYS A 88 -18.83 -15.15 7.03
CA LYS A 88 -17.72 -16.12 7.01
C LYS A 88 -17.31 -16.56 5.60
N HIS A 89 -18.16 -16.37 4.60
CA HIS A 89 -17.86 -16.69 3.20
C HIS A 89 -17.12 -15.57 2.47
N SER A 90 -17.05 -14.37 3.07
CA SER A 90 -16.29 -13.27 2.51
C SER A 90 -14.80 -13.47 2.74
N LYS A 91 -13.99 -13.19 1.71
CA LYS A 91 -12.52 -13.12 1.83
C LYS A 91 -12.05 -12.03 2.82
N TRP A 92 -12.93 -11.09 3.16
CA TRP A 92 -12.68 -10.00 4.10
C TRP A 92 -13.38 -10.20 5.45
N TYR A 93 -13.76 -11.44 5.76
CA TYR A 93 -14.43 -11.78 7.01
C TYR A 93 -13.62 -11.38 8.25
N ALA A 94 -14.23 -10.61 9.14
CA ALA A 94 -13.70 -10.31 10.46
C ALA A 94 -14.69 -10.75 11.53
N SER A 95 -14.27 -11.67 12.41
CA SER A 95 -15.11 -12.08 13.54
C SER A 95 -15.19 -10.96 14.59
N PHE A 96 -16.22 -11.00 15.44
CA PHE A 96 -16.28 -10.12 16.62
C PHE A 96 -15.10 -10.34 17.58
N SER A 97 -14.55 -11.56 17.62
CA SER A 97 -13.37 -11.86 18.43
C SER A 97 -12.08 -11.24 17.89
N SER A 98 -11.91 -11.16 16.56
CA SER A 98 -10.72 -10.54 15.96
C SER A 98 -10.84 -9.03 15.89
N TYR A 99 -12.06 -8.49 15.75
CA TYR A 99 -12.32 -7.06 15.75
C TYR A 99 -13.71 -6.75 16.31
N PRO A 100 -13.81 -6.30 17.58
CA PRO A 100 -15.10 -6.10 18.25
C PRO A 100 -15.78 -4.78 17.90
N GLU A 101 -15.05 -3.76 17.42
CA GLU A 101 -15.63 -2.45 17.10
C GLU A 101 -16.57 -2.52 15.88
N GLU A 102 -17.53 -1.60 15.82
CA GLU A 102 -18.53 -1.50 14.74
C GLU A 102 -17.92 -1.01 13.42
N PHE A 103 -16.88 -0.18 13.50
CA PHE A 103 -16.19 0.40 12.35
C PHE A 103 -14.68 0.26 12.49
N PHE A 104 -14.00 0.09 11.36
CA PHE A 104 -12.55 0.30 11.30
C PHE A 104 -12.21 1.77 11.59
N PRO A 105 -11.00 2.08 12.12
CA PRO A 105 -10.54 3.45 12.33
C PRO A 105 -10.38 4.30 11.06
N GLY A 106 -10.69 3.74 9.90
CA GLY A 106 -10.25 4.18 8.59
C GLY A 106 -9.00 3.41 8.17
N PHE A 107 -8.88 3.13 6.87
CA PHE A 107 -7.73 2.42 6.31
C PHE A 107 -7.53 2.78 4.85
N CYS A 108 -6.30 2.65 4.35
CA CYS A 108 -6.00 2.82 2.93
C CYS A 108 -5.85 1.46 2.26
N SER A 109 -6.65 1.25 1.20
CA SER A 109 -6.74 0.01 0.44
C SER A 109 -5.38 -0.55 0.05
N GLY A 110 -5.26 -1.89 0.09
CA GLY A 110 -4.06 -2.64 -0.31
C GLY A 110 -3.56 -2.34 -1.73
N THR A 111 -4.42 -1.80 -2.61
CA THR A 111 -4.12 -1.35 -3.99
C THR A 111 -3.05 -0.25 -4.08
N GLY A 112 -2.60 0.29 -2.95
CA GLY A 112 -1.42 1.12 -2.90
C GLY A 112 -1.52 2.22 -1.86
N TYR A 113 -0.45 2.39 -1.10
CA TYR A 113 -0.31 3.51 -0.20
C TYR A 113 1.16 3.92 -0.06
N MET A 114 1.38 5.19 0.30
CA MET A 114 2.69 5.79 0.43
C MET A 114 2.84 6.51 1.76
N THR A 115 4.06 6.49 2.30
CA THR A 115 4.44 7.24 3.48
C THR A 115 5.95 7.50 3.49
N SER A 116 6.46 8.22 4.50
CA SER A 116 7.90 8.42 4.67
C SER A 116 8.58 7.17 5.26
N ILE A 117 9.89 7.05 5.05
CA ILE A 117 10.68 5.99 5.71
C ILE A 117 10.59 6.06 7.25
N LYS A 118 10.42 7.27 7.78
CA LYS A 118 10.24 7.51 9.21
C LYS A 118 8.97 6.81 9.71
N VAL A 119 7.84 7.05 9.05
CA VAL A 119 6.56 6.45 9.43
C VAL A 119 6.58 4.93 9.23
N VAL A 120 7.24 4.42 8.19
CA VAL A 120 7.46 2.97 8.02
C VAL A 120 8.22 2.38 9.22
N SER A 121 9.29 3.04 9.65
CA SER A 121 10.05 2.64 10.83
C SER A 121 9.17 2.68 12.09
N ASP A 122 8.41 3.76 12.31
CA ASP A 122 7.53 3.88 13.47
C ASP A 122 6.46 2.77 13.49
N ILE A 123 5.86 2.45 12.33
CA ILE A 123 4.89 1.37 12.18
C ILE A 123 5.53 0.02 12.54
N TYR A 124 6.72 -0.27 12.02
CA TYR A 124 7.43 -1.51 12.34
C TYR A 124 7.64 -1.65 13.85
N HIS A 125 8.11 -0.61 14.54
CA HIS A 125 8.38 -0.65 15.98
C HIS A 125 7.12 -0.72 16.85
N VAL A 126 6.01 -0.10 16.42
CA VAL A 126 4.75 -0.15 17.20
C VAL A 126 3.95 -1.43 16.94
N SER A 127 4.16 -2.09 15.79
CA SER A 127 3.39 -3.27 15.37
C SER A 127 3.27 -4.36 16.45
N PRO A 128 4.32 -4.74 17.22
CA PRO A 128 4.19 -5.77 18.23
C PRO A 128 3.27 -5.38 19.40
N GLN A 129 2.95 -4.10 19.55
CA GLN A 129 2.06 -3.56 20.58
C GLN A 129 0.60 -3.43 20.10
N VAL A 130 0.34 -3.71 18.82
CA VAL A 130 -0.99 -3.66 18.22
C VAL A 130 -1.49 -5.10 18.05
N PRO A 131 -2.70 -5.44 18.55
CA PRO A 131 -3.27 -6.77 18.35
C PRO A 131 -3.27 -7.16 16.88
N PHE A 132 -2.76 -8.36 16.58
CA PHE A 132 -2.68 -8.85 15.22
C PHE A 132 -4.06 -8.85 14.54
N PHE A 133 -4.09 -8.38 13.30
CA PHE A 133 -5.26 -8.44 12.44
C PHE A 133 -4.84 -8.88 11.04
N HIS A 134 -5.59 -9.82 10.46
CA HIS A 134 -5.21 -10.51 9.22
C HIS A 134 -5.36 -9.65 7.95
N LEU A 135 -6.28 -8.67 7.95
CA LEU A 135 -6.38 -7.70 6.87
C LEU A 135 -5.28 -6.65 7.06
N GLU A 136 -4.29 -6.73 6.18
CA GLU A 136 -3.05 -5.98 6.25
C GLU A 136 -3.25 -4.46 6.22
N ASP A 137 -4.09 -3.96 5.32
CA ASP A 137 -4.41 -2.55 5.18
C ASP A 137 -5.05 -1.96 6.44
N VAL A 138 -5.97 -2.73 7.06
CA VAL A 138 -6.55 -2.38 8.35
C VAL A 138 -5.50 -2.44 9.46
N TYR A 139 -4.64 -3.46 9.49
CA TYR A 139 -3.62 -3.59 10.52
C TYR A 139 -2.58 -2.46 10.50
N VAL A 140 -2.09 -2.08 9.31
CA VAL A 140 -1.21 -0.92 9.14
C VAL A 140 -1.89 0.34 9.65
N SER A 141 -3.19 0.50 9.38
CA SER A 141 -3.96 1.66 9.81
C SER A 141 -4.22 1.68 11.33
N LEU A 142 -4.35 0.51 11.97
CA LEU A 142 -4.35 0.40 13.43
C LEU A 142 -3.02 0.86 14.03
N CYS A 143 -1.89 0.53 13.40
CA CYS A 143 -0.57 1.03 13.80
C CYS A 143 -0.46 2.54 13.65
N VAL A 144 -0.91 3.09 12.52
CA VAL A 144 -0.98 4.55 12.28
C VAL A 144 -1.83 5.25 13.34
N ARG A 145 -3.01 4.70 13.67
CA ARG A 145 -3.87 5.21 14.75
C ARG A 145 -3.18 5.15 16.12
N ARG A 146 -2.49 4.04 16.42
CA ARG A 146 -1.77 3.85 17.69
C ARG A 146 -0.67 4.90 17.89
N LEU A 147 -0.03 5.35 16.80
CA LEU A 147 0.99 6.41 16.78
C LEU A 147 0.40 7.83 16.84
N GLY A 148 -0.91 8.00 16.71
CA GLY A 148 -1.55 9.31 16.61
C GLY A 148 -1.33 9.98 15.25
N TYR A 149 -1.03 9.20 14.21
CA TYR A 149 -0.80 9.67 12.84
C TYR A 149 -2.10 9.69 12.03
N LEU A 150 -2.05 10.32 10.86
CA LEU A 150 -3.23 10.59 10.04
C LEU A 150 -3.24 9.82 8.72
N LEU A 151 -4.44 9.51 8.23
CA LEU A 151 -4.68 8.98 6.89
C LEU A 151 -5.18 10.08 5.97
N LYS A 152 -4.65 10.14 4.75
CA LYS A 152 -5.09 11.10 3.72
C LYS A 152 -5.55 10.39 2.46
N GLN A 153 -6.85 10.54 2.18
CA GLN A 153 -7.41 10.19 0.87
C GLN A 153 -6.73 11.00 -0.22
N THR A 154 -6.27 10.31 -1.25
CA THR A 154 -5.71 10.92 -2.45
C THR A 154 -6.40 10.32 -3.68
N SER A 155 -6.71 11.17 -4.65
CA SER A 155 -7.30 10.77 -5.93
C SER A 155 -6.28 10.07 -6.83
N GLY A 156 -6.72 9.50 -7.96
CA GLY A 156 -5.83 8.86 -8.93
C GLY A 156 -5.58 7.37 -8.69
N PHE A 157 -6.30 6.76 -7.75
CA PHE A 157 -6.39 5.31 -7.59
C PHE A 157 -7.62 4.81 -8.35
N LEU A 158 -7.41 4.16 -9.50
CA LEU A 158 -8.49 3.82 -10.43
C LEU A 158 -8.69 2.31 -10.58
N ALA A 159 -9.89 1.95 -11.04
CA ALA A 159 -10.19 0.64 -11.59
C ALA A 159 -10.19 0.75 -13.13
N GLY A 160 -9.12 0.27 -13.77
CA GLY A 160 -8.95 0.13 -15.23
C GLY A 160 -9.60 1.16 -16.16
N PRO A 161 -8.92 2.24 -16.59
CA PRO A 161 -9.47 3.10 -17.63
C PRO A 161 -9.53 2.38 -18.99
N SER A 162 -10.43 2.84 -19.86
CA SER A 162 -10.72 2.18 -21.14
C SER A 162 -9.63 2.42 -22.20
N ASN A 163 -8.99 3.60 -22.23
CA ASN A 163 -7.91 3.90 -23.15
C ASN A 163 -6.54 3.68 -22.49
N ILE A 164 -5.58 3.11 -23.22
CA ILE A 164 -4.21 2.86 -22.72
C ILE A 164 -3.52 4.16 -22.31
N CYS A 165 -3.76 5.27 -23.02
CA CYS A 165 -3.13 6.53 -22.67
C CYS A 165 -3.70 7.18 -21.41
N ASP A 166 -4.91 6.79 -20.99
CA ASP A 166 -5.46 7.27 -19.72
C ASP A 166 -4.65 6.77 -18.52
N TYR A 167 -4.00 5.60 -18.62
CA TYR A 167 -3.11 5.08 -17.56
C TYR A 167 -1.92 6.02 -17.28
N LYS A 168 -1.55 6.84 -18.26
CA LYS A 168 -0.38 7.74 -18.20
C LYS A 168 -0.74 9.19 -17.90
N LYS A 169 -2.03 9.52 -17.70
CA LYS A 169 -2.44 10.88 -17.34
C LYS A 169 -1.86 11.30 -15.98
N ASP A 170 -1.61 12.61 -15.85
CA ASP A 170 -0.97 13.22 -14.69
C ASP A 170 -1.76 13.04 -13.37
N ASP A 171 -3.08 12.88 -13.47
CA ASP A 171 -4.00 12.68 -12.34
C ASP A 171 -4.19 11.20 -11.98
N VAL A 172 -3.57 10.27 -12.72
CA VAL A 172 -3.57 8.84 -12.43
C VAL A 172 -2.29 8.46 -11.69
N LEU A 173 -2.44 7.83 -10.53
CA LEU A 173 -1.36 7.33 -9.70
C LEU A 173 -1.22 5.81 -9.83
N THR A 174 -2.33 5.09 -9.65
CA THR A 174 -2.35 3.64 -9.78
C THR A 174 -3.62 3.13 -10.46
N VAL A 175 -3.50 1.95 -11.08
CA VAL A 175 -4.64 1.22 -11.64
C VAL A 175 -4.53 -0.25 -11.25
N HIS A 176 -5.59 -0.80 -10.67
CA HIS A 176 -5.64 -2.18 -10.16
C HIS A 176 -6.07 -3.19 -11.23
N GLN A 177 -5.69 -4.47 -11.04
CA GLN A 177 -5.99 -5.62 -11.90
C GLN A 177 -5.41 -5.52 -13.31
N VAL A 178 -4.14 -5.14 -13.40
CA VAL A 178 -3.40 -5.01 -14.66
C VAL A 178 -2.50 -6.24 -14.85
N THR A 179 -2.71 -6.97 -15.94
CA THR A 179 -1.91 -8.17 -16.24
C THR A 179 -0.48 -7.82 -16.64
N PRO A 180 0.50 -8.75 -16.50
CA PRO A 180 1.87 -8.50 -16.93
C PRO A 180 2.01 -8.07 -18.40
N SER A 181 1.23 -8.69 -19.30
CA SER A 181 1.22 -8.30 -20.72
C SER A 181 0.69 -6.88 -20.92
N LYS A 182 -0.35 -6.50 -20.17
CA LYS A 182 -0.92 -5.15 -20.22
C LYS A 182 0.03 -4.11 -19.63
N LEU A 183 0.76 -4.41 -18.56
CA LEU A 183 1.79 -3.53 -18.00
C LEU A 183 2.86 -3.19 -19.04
N ILE A 184 3.35 -4.20 -19.77
CA ILE A 184 4.33 -4.00 -20.84
C ILE A 184 3.75 -3.16 -21.98
N GLU A 185 2.50 -3.42 -22.37
CA GLU A 185 1.81 -2.65 -23.41
C GLU A 185 1.66 -1.18 -23.01
N ILE A 186 1.19 -0.90 -21.79
CA ILE A 186 1.06 0.46 -21.27
C ILE A 186 2.43 1.14 -21.28
N TRP A 187 3.49 0.52 -20.72
CA TRP A 187 4.82 1.14 -20.69
C TRP A 187 5.34 1.48 -22.10
N LYS A 188 5.17 0.59 -23.07
CA LYS A 188 5.63 0.78 -24.46
C LYS A 188 4.81 1.81 -25.24
N GLN A 189 3.53 2.01 -24.91
CA GLN A 189 2.68 2.92 -25.66
C GLN A 189 3.21 4.36 -25.59
N VAL A 190 3.45 4.97 -26.74
CA VAL A 190 3.72 6.41 -26.82
C VAL A 190 2.37 7.12 -26.79
N CYS A 191 2.19 7.99 -25.79
CA CYS A 191 1.01 8.83 -25.63
C CYS A 191 1.44 10.27 -25.81
N ASN A 192 0.72 11.01 -26.63
CA ASN A 192 0.96 12.45 -26.75
C ASN A 192 0.38 13.13 -25.51
N PRO A 193 1.11 14.07 -24.89
CA PRO A 193 0.51 14.93 -23.88
C PRO A 193 -0.58 15.78 -24.56
N ASP A 194 -1.75 15.88 -23.92
CA ASP A 194 -2.75 16.90 -24.22
C ASP A 194 -2.21 18.30 -23.85
#